data_AF-A0A940J8G4-F1
#
_entry.id   AF-A0A940J8G4-F1
#
_cell.length_a   1.000
_cell.length_b   1.000
_cell.length_c   1.000
_cell.angle_alpha   90.00
_cell.angle_beta   90.00
_cell.angle_gamma   90.00
#
_symmetry.space_group_name_H-M   'P 1'
#
loop_
_entity.id
_entity.type
_entity.pdbx_description
1 polymer ?
#
loop_
_entity_poly.entity_id
_entity_poly.type
_entity_poly.pdbx_seq_one_letter_code
_entity_poly.pdbx_strand_id
1 'polypeptide(L)'
;MSVPVNPALIPPGPATGTPPVSPAEKARRAGQSTTGPGFAQVLRETSTATRPAAPTAPGVGGTTSAPVNFSGHALQRLERRGISVDANVQQRLGEGVDRAASKGSRTAVVLIDDNAFVVGVPARTVVTAVDRGSMKEHVFTNIDSAVIA
;
A
#
# COMPACT_ATOMS: atom_id res chain seq x y z
N MET A 1 51.83 25.02 21.26
CA MET A 1 51.15 24.25 20.19
C MET A 1 50.19 23.29 20.88
N SER A 2 48.93 23.70 21.06
CA SER A 2 47.91 22.88 21.73
C SER A 2 47.04 22.20 20.67
N VAL A 3 46.96 20.87 20.76
CA VAL A 3 46.11 20.05 19.89
C VAL A 3 44.72 19.95 20.55
N PRO A 4 43.61 20.26 19.88
CA PRO A 4 42.28 20.10 20.46
C PRO A 4 41.90 18.61 20.51
N VAL A 5 41.67 18.09 21.72
CA VAL A 5 41.05 16.78 21.97
C VAL A 5 39.60 16.82 21.50
N ASN A 6 39.24 15.91 20.61
CA ASN A 6 37.90 15.76 20.06
C ASN A 6 37.06 14.84 20.97
N PRO A 7 36.04 15.36 21.70
CA PRO A 7 35.31 14.60 22.73
C PRO A 7 34.24 13.64 22.18
N ALA A 8 34.16 13.41 20.86
CA ALA A 8 33.08 12.64 20.23
C ALA A 8 33.35 11.12 20.09
N LEU A 9 34.38 10.57 20.73
CA LEU A 9 34.77 9.16 20.56
C LEU A 9 34.67 8.36 21.88
N ILE A 10 33.45 8.18 22.38
CA ILE A 10 33.13 7.16 23.39
C ILE A 10 31.93 6.36 22.88
N PRO A 11 32.06 5.05 22.65
CA PRO A 11 30.93 4.22 22.21
C PRO A 11 29.96 3.95 23.38
N PRO A 12 28.63 4.03 23.18
CA PRO A 12 27.67 3.60 24.19
C PRO A 12 27.63 2.06 24.27
N GLY A 13 27.76 1.53 25.49
CA GLY A 13 27.68 0.10 25.78
C GLY A 13 26.26 -0.49 25.66
N PRO A 14 26.11 -1.83 25.68
CA PRO A 14 24.81 -2.49 25.55
C PRO A 14 24.02 -2.43 26.85
N ALA A 15 22.82 -1.84 26.82
CA ALA A 15 21.86 -1.90 27.92
C ALA A 15 21.10 -3.23 27.89
N THR A 16 21.42 -4.09 28.85
CA THR A 16 20.68 -5.30 29.24
C THR A 16 19.41 -4.91 29.99
N GLY A 17 18.27 -5.52 29.69
CA GLY A 17 17.11 -5.50 30.60
C GLY A 17 15.73 -5.54 29.94
N THR A 18 15.28 -6.73 29.60
CA THR A 18 13.87 -7.05 29.31
C THR A 18 13.01 -6.84 30.58
N PRO A 19 11.81 -6.24 30.51
CA PRO A 19 10.84 -6.32 31.60
C PRO A 19 9.90 -7.53 31.42
N PRO A 20 9.81 -8.45 32.40
CA PRO A 20 8.73 -9.44 32.44
C PRO A 20 7.54 -8.97 33.31
N VAL A 21 6.37 -9.00 32.67
CA VAL A 21 5.00 -9.31 33.14
C VAL A 21 4.52 -8.87 34.53
N SER A 22 3.39 -8.15 34.54
CA SER A 22 2.43 -8.09 35.65
C SER A 22 1.05 -8.48 35.14
N PRO A 23 0.44 -9.59 35.61
CA PRO A 23 -0.98 -9.83 35.46
C PRO A 23 -1.64 -9.82 36.84
N ALA A 24 -2.27 -8.71 37.20
CA ALA A 24 -3.18 -8.67 38.34
C ALA A 24 -4.27 -7.61 38.14
N GLU A 25 -5.46 -8.15 37.88
CA GLU A 25 -6.68 -7.75 38.58
C GLU A 25 -7.31 -6.39 38.27
N LYS A 26 -8.33 -6.39 37.39
CA LYS A 26 -9.38 -5.38 37.40
C LYS A 26 -10.78 -5.99 37.25
N ALA A 27 -11.35 -6.26 38.42
CA ALA A 27 -12.73 -6.08 38.84
C ALA A 27 -13.84 -5.82 37.78
N ARG A 28 -14.86 -6.70 37.82
CA ARG A 28 -16.28 -6.42 38.13
C ARG A 28 -16.99 -5.27 37.40
N ARG A 29 -17.97 -5.62 36.54
CA ARG A 29 -19.35 -5.07 36.38
C ARG A 29 -19.87 -5.50 34.99
N ALA A 30 -20.76 -6.48 34.86
CA ALA A 30 -22.21 -6.36 35.00
C ALA A 30 -22.82 -5.10 34.31
N GLY A 31 -23.48 -5.35 33.17
CA GLY A 31 -24.66 -4.61 32.70
C GLY A 31 -24.47 -3.17 32.25
N GLN A 32 -24.42 -2.96 30.93
CA GLN A 32 -25.02 -1.77 30.33
C GLN A 32 -25.40 -2.05 28.88
N SER A 33 -26.67 -2.40 28.73
CA SER A 33 -27.47 -2.34 27.51
C SER A 33 -27.49 -0.91 26.98
N THR A 34 -26.82 -0.68 25.86
CA THR A 34 -26.92 0.56 25.09
C THR A 34 -28.27 0.58 24.36
N THR A 35 -29.20 1.38 24.85
CA THR A 35 -30.47 1.69 24.18
C THR A 35 -30.18 2.55 22.95
N GLY A 36 -30.23 1.92 21.79
CA GLY A 36 -30.18 2.49 20.44
C GLY A 36 -30.41 1.34 19.45
N PRO A 37 -30.92 1.57 18.22
CA PRO A 37 -31.11 0.49 17.26
C PRO A 37 -29.78 -0.26 17.08
N GLY A 38 -29.79 -1.56 17.38
CA GLY A 38 -28.59 -2.38 17.33
C GLY A 38 -28.00 -2.37 15.93
N PHE A 39 -26.68 -2.30 15.82
CA PHE A 39 -25.97 -2.32 14.53
C PHE A 39 -26.39 -3.49 13.63
N ALA A 40 -26.81 -4.62 14.24
CA ALA A 40 -27.38 -5.76 13.54
C ALA A 40 -28.68 -5.46 12.76
N GLN A 41 -29.42 -4.42 13.14
CA GLN A 41 -30.65 -3.99 12.48
C GLN A 41 -30.36 -3.13 11.23
N VAL A 42 -29.38 -2.20 11.32
CA VAL A 42 -28.94 -1.36 10.19
C VAL A 42 -28.31 -2.21 9.07
N LEU A 43 -27.60 -3.28 9.44
CA LEU A 43 -27.03 -4.21 8.46
C LEU A 43 -28.10 -5.03 7.72
N ARG A 44 -29.25 -5.31 8.36
CA ARG A 44 -30.38 -6.00 7.73
C ARG A 44 -31.19 -5.07 6.82
N GLU A 45 -31.36 -3.81 7.21
CA GLU A 45 -32.06 -2.80 6.40
C GLU A 45 -31.33 -2.47 5.09
N THR A 46 -30.00 -2.59 5.05
CA THR A 46 -29.21 -2.41 3.82
C THR A 46 -29.15 -3.65 2.93
N SER A 47 -29.53 -4.84 3.45
CA SER A 47 -29.38 -6.11 2.73
C SER A 47 -30.63 -6.56 1.96
N THR A 48 -31.82 -5.99 2.22
CA THR A 48 -33.09 -6.48 1.64
C THR A 48 -33.70 -5.58 0.57
N ALA A 49 -33.06 -4.46 0.23
CA ALA A 49 -33.55 -3.55 -0.79
C ALA A 49 -32.77 -3.70 -2.11
N THR A 50 -32.96 -4.79 -2.85
CA THR A 50 -32.79 -4.80 -4.32
C THR A 50 -33.68 -5.87 -4.95
N ARG A 51 -34.76 -5.41 -5.59
CA ARG A 51 -35.63 -6.19 -6.47
C ARG A 51 -34.91 -6.53 -7.80
N PRO A 52 -35.33 -7.61 -8.49
CA PRO A 52 -34.74 -8.05 -9.74
C PRO A 52 -35.35 -7.32 -10.95
N ALA A 53 -34.54 -7.06 -11.99
CA ALA A 53 -34.88 -7.19 -13.41
C ALA A 53 -33.71 -6.66 -14.27
N ALA A 54 -33.17 -7.55 -15.11
CA ALA A 54 -32.28 -7.20 -16.23
C ALA A 54 -33.01 -6.33 -17.26
N PRO A 55 -32.27 -5.57 -18.09
CA PRO A 55 -32.16 -6.03 -19.48
C PRO A 55 -30.74 -5.94 -20.06
N THR A 56 -30.50 -6.88 -20.95
CA THR A 56 -29.35 -7.11 -21.83
C THR A 56 -29.13 -5.98 -22.85
N ALA A 57 -27.87 -5.56 -23.04
CA ALA A 57 -27.27 -5.27 -24.35
C ALA A 57 -25.74 -5.02 -24.24
N PRO A 58 -24.96 -5.27 -25.31
CA PRO A 58 -23.56 -5.69 -25.22
C PRO A 58 -22.53 -4.66 -25.71
N GLY A 59 -21.32 -4.74 -25.15
CA GLY A 59 -20.09 -4.40 -25.87
C GLY A 59 -19.45 -3.04 -25.58
N VAL A 60 -18.57 -3.00 -24.58
CA VAL A 60 -17.19 -2.54 -24.78
C VAL A 60 -16.30 -3.46 -23.95
N GLY A 61 -15.38 -4.17 -24.60
CA GLY A 61 -14.43 -5.04 -23.95
C GLY A 61 -13.48 -4.23 -23.06
N GLY A 62 -13.79 -4.17 -21.77
CA GLY A 62 -12.78 -3.95 -20.75
C GLY A 62 -11.95 -5.22 -20.67
N THR A 63 -10.81 -5.24 -21.38
CA THR A 63 -9.75 -6.23 -21.15
C THR A 63 -9.53 -6.30 -19.65
N THR A 64 -9.91 -7.43 -19.05
CA THR A 64 -9.89 -7.66 -17.61
C THR A 64 -8.45 -7.85 -17.16
N SER A 65 -7.64 -6.79 -17.20
CA SER A 65 -6.40 -6.75 -16.44
C SER A 65 -6.80 -6.69 -14.97
N ALA A 66 -6.31 -7.64 -14.19
CA ALA A 66 -6.65 -7.72 -12.78
C ALA A 66 -6.29 -6.41 -12.07
N PRO A 67 -7.18 -5.91 -11.18
CA PRO A 67 -6.91 -4.65 -10.47
C PRO A 67 -5.65 -4.77 -9.61
N VAL A 68 -4.76 -3.79 -9.74
CA VAL A 68 -3.52 -3.68 -8.95
C VAL A 68 -3.84 -2.99 -7.62
N ASN A 69 -3.38 -3.58 -6.51
CA ASN A 69 -3.60 -3.02 -5.17
C ASN A 69 -2.59 -1.91 -4.86
N PHE A 70 -2.97 -0.94 -4.05
CA PHE A 70 -2.06 0.09 -3.56
C PHE A 70 -1.78 -0.10 -2.08
N SER A 71 -0.51 -0.10 -1.67
CA SER A 71 -0.14 -0.10 -0.27
C SER A 71 -0.37 1.29 0.37
N GLY A 72 -0.45 1.33 1.70
CA GLY A 72 -0.60 2.60 2.44
C GLY A 72 0.54 3.59 2.17
N HIS A 73 1.78 3.09 1.96
CA HIS A 73 2.91 3.94 1.57
C HIS A 73 2.73 4.52 0.16
N ALA A 74 2.22 3.73 -0.79
CA ALA A 74 1.94 4.23 -2.12
C ALA A 74 0.88 5.34 -2.07
N LEU A 75 -0.28 5.09 -1.44
CA LEU A 75 -1.35 6.09 -1.33
C LEU A 75 -0.87 7.39 -0.70
N GLN A 76 -0.15 7.31 0.43
CA GLN A 76 0.39 8.51 1.08
C GLN A 76 1.39 9.27 0.18
N ARG A 77 2.16 8.56 -0.66
CA ARG A 77 3.09 9.19 -1.61
C ARG A 77 2.36 9.83 -2.78
N LEU A 78 1.33 9.16 -3.32
CA LEU A 78 0.47 9.70 -4.37
C LEU A 78 -0.17 11.01 -3.91
N GLU A 79 -0.75 11.02 -2.70
CA GLU A 79 -1.37 12.20 -2.10
C GLU A 79 -0.37 13.35 -1.90
N ARG A 80 0.80 13.06 -1.30
CA ARG A 80 1.82 14.08 -1.03
C ARG A 80 2.40 14.72 -2.29
N ARG A 81 2.37 14.00 -3.41
CA ARG A 81 2.96 14.44 -4.68
C ARG A 81 1.91 14.84 -5.73
N GLY A 82 0.63 14.67 -5.42
CA GLY A 82 -0.46 14.93 -6.35
C GLY A 82 -0.40 14.05 -7.61
N ILE A 83 0.15 12.84 -7.51
CA ILE A 83 0.19 11.92 -8.66
C ILE A 83 -1.19 11.28 -8.79
N SER A 84 -1.95 11.68 -9.81
CA SER A 84 -3.24 11.10 -10.14
C SER A 84 -3.06 9.75 -10.83
N VAL A 85 -3.70 8.71 -10.30
CA VAL A 85 -3.84 7.41 -10.96
C VAL A 85 -5.18 7.40 -11.67
N ASP A 86 -5.14 7.55 -12.99
CA ASP A 86 -6.31 7.42 -13.86
C ASP A 86 -6.55 5.94 -14.23
N ALA A 87 -7.72 5.63 -14.79
CA ALA A 87 -8.04 4.31 -15.30
C ALA A 87 -7.03 3.84 -16.36
N ASN A 88 -6.51 4.76 -17.19
CA ASN A 88 -5.46 4.42 -18.16
C ASN A 88 -4.15 3.98 -17.49
N VAL A 89 -3.74 4.69 -16.43
CA VAL A 89 -2.55 4.35 -15.65
C VAL A 89 -2.74 3.01 -14.96
N GLN A 90 -3.92 2.75 -14.40
CA GLN A 90 -4.23 1.49 -13.74
C GLN A 90 -4.18 0.30 -14.70
N GLN A 91 -4.67 0.46 -15.94
CA GLN A 91 -4.56 -0.56 -16.98
C GLN A 91 -3.09 -0.83 -17.36
N ARG A 92 -2.32 0.22 -17.69
CA ARG A 92 -0.90 0.10 -18.05
C ARG A 92 -0.08 -0.53 -16.92
N LEU A 93 -0.43 -0.24 -15.67
CA LEU A 93 0.20 -0.84 -14.51
C LEU A 93 -0.10 -2.33 -14.42
N GLY A 94 -1.34 -2.75 -14.66
CA GLY A 94 -1.73 -4.15 -14.76
C GLY A 94 -0.94 -4.90 -15.83
N GLU A 95 -0.89 -4.35 -17.05
CA GLU A 95 -0.11 -4.91 -18.15
C GLU A 95 1.39 -4.97 -17.82
N GLY A 96 1.93 -3.93 -17.18
CA GLY A 96 3.32 -3.89 -16.74
C GLY A 96 3.65 -4.96 -15.70
N VAL A 97 2.75 -5.16 -14.74
CA VAL A 97 2.85 -6.22 -13.73
C VAL A 97 2.79 -7.61 -14.38
N ASP A 98 1.89 -7.83 -15.35
CA ASP A 98 1.80 -9.12 -16.06
C ASP A 98 3.05 -9.42 -16.91
N ARG A 99 3.65 -8.40 -17.54
CA ARG A 99 4.93 -8.53 -18.23
C ARG A 99 6.07 -8.87 -17.26
N ALA A 100 6.13 -8.20 -16.11
CA ALA A 100 7.12 -8.49 -15.06
C ALA A 100 6.93 -9.90 -14.46
N ALA A 101 5.68 -10.32 -14.27
CA ALA A 101 5.32 -11.66 -13.81
C ALA A 101 5.74 -12.74 -14.82
N SER A 102 5.54 -12.48 -16.11
CA SER A 102 5.95 -13.39 -17.20
C SER A 102 7.47 -13.59 -17.24
N LYS A 103 8.25 -12.64 -16.70
CA LYS A 103 9.71 -12.74 -16.57
C LYS A 103 10.16 -13.34 -15.22
N GLY A 104 9.22 -13.67 -14.32
CA GLY A 104 9.52 -14.25 -13.02
C GLY A 104 10.10 -13.25 -12.01
N SER A 105 9.88 -11.96 -12.21
CA SER A 105 10.35 -10.92 -11.27
C SER A 105 9.54 -10.93 -9.98
N ARG A 106 10.19 -10.69 -8.85
CA ARG A 106 9.50 -10.51 -7.56
C ARG A 106 9.19 -9.04 -7.32
N THR A 107 10.13 -8.18 -7.66
CA THR A 107 9.98 -6.73 -7.56
C THR A 107 10.29 -6.10 -8.90
N ALA A 108 9.37 -5.25 -9.38
CA ALA A 108 9.54 -4.58 -10.65
C ALA A 108 9.23 -3.09 -10.55
N VAL A 109 9.85 -2.30 -11.42
CA VAL A 109 9.50 -0.89 -11.62
C VAL A 109 8.78 -0.77 -12.94
N VAL A 110 7.57 -0.20 -12.90
CA VAL A 110 6.82 0.13 -14.11
C VAL A 110 6.94 1.63 -14.33
N LEU A 111 7.51 2.01 -15.46
CA LEU A 111 7.62 3.40 -15.90
C LEU A 111 6.44 3.70 -16.82
N ILE A 112 5.63 4.69 -16.45
CA ILE A 112 4.45 5.13 -17.19
C ILE A 112 4.60 6.64 -17.41
N ASP A 113 4.78 7.02 -18.67
CA ASP A 113 5.07 8.39 -19.10
C ASP A 113 6.33 8.93 -18.42
N ASP A 114 6.15 9.67 -17.33
CA ASP A 114 7.19 10.31 -16.54
C ASP A 114 7.13 9.91 -15.04
N ASN A 115 6.32 8.89 -14.70
CA ASN A 115 6.12 8.39 -13.33
C ASN A 115 6.60 6.93 -13.21
N ALA A 116 7.17 6.58 -12.06
CA ALA A 116 7.72 5.27 -11.75
C ALA A 116 6.94 4.66 -10.61
N PHE A 117 6.37 3.49 -10.85
CA PHE A 117 5.61 2.73 -9.87
C PHE A 117 6.39 1.48 -9.52
N VAL A 118 6.80 1.37 -8.26
CA VAL A 118 7.46 0.18 -7.74
C VAL A 118 6.37 -0.79 -7.31
N VAL A 119 6.35 -1.97 -7.91
CA VAL A 119 5.34 -3.00 -7.70
C VAL A 119 5.98 -4.28 -7.17
N GLY A 120 5.32 -4.86 -6.17
CA GLY A 120 5.54 -6.24 -5.76
C GLY A 120 4.70 -7.15 -6.63
N VAL A 121 5.33 -7.90 -7.52
CA VAL A 121 4.67 -8.83 -8.46
C VAL A 121 3.88 -9.95 -7.76
N PRO A 122 4.39 -10.65 -6.72
CA PRO A 122 3.64 -11.76 -6.11
C PRO A 122 2.37 -11.30 -5.38
N ALA A 123 2.37 -10.08 -4.84
CA ALA A 123 1.20 -9.49 -4.19
C ALA A 123 0.35 -8.63 -5.14
N ARG A 124 0.86 -8.35 -6.36
CA ARG A 124 0.33 -7.36 -7.30
C ARG A 124 -0.02 -6.03 -6.61
N THR A 125 0.91 -5.56 -5.77
CA THR A 125 0.71 -4.37 -4.94
C THR A 125 1.75 -3.31 -5.26
N VAL A 126 1.30 -2.07 -5.47
CA VAL A 126 2.15 -0.88 -5.59
C VAL A 126 2.69 -0.53 -4.22
N VAL A 127 4.01 -0.58 -4.09
CA VAL A 127 4.73 -0.25 -2.86
C VAL A 127 4.97 1.26 -2.77
N THR A 128 5.40 1.88 -3.87
CA THR A 128 5.65 3.33 -3.93
C THR A 128 5.47 3.85 -5.35
N ALA A 129 5.18 5.14 -5.46
CA ALA A 129 5.20 5.89 -6.71
C ALA A 129 6.16 7.08 -6.60
N VAL A 130 6.83 7.39 -7.69
CA VAL A 130 7.82 8.47 -7.79
C VAL A 130 7.56 9.21 -9.09
N ASP A 131 7.59 10.54 -9.04
CA ASP A 131 7.49 11.40 -10.23
C ASP A 131 8.88 11.70 -10.82
N ARG A 132 8.88 12.18 -12.06
CA ARG A 132 10.08 12.55 -12.85
C ARG A 132 11.09 13.41 -12.09
N GLY A 133 10.61 14.41 -11.34
CA GLY A 133 11.45 15.37 -10.64
C GLY A 133 12.28 14.70 -9.55
N SER A 134 11.71 13.71 -8.88
CA SER A 134 12.43 12.95 -7.85
C SER A 134 13.19 11.74 -8.37
N MET A 135 12.85 11.19 -9.54
CA MET A 135 13.59 10.04 -10.10
C MET A 135 15.06 10.34 -10.33
N LYS A 136 15.40 11.58 -10.69
CA LYS A 136 16.77 11.99 -11.03
C LYS A 136 17.78 11.80 -9.88
N GLU A 137 17.29 11.85 -8.65
CA GLU A 137 18.12 11.76 -7.44
C GLU A 137 17.88 10.45 -6.66
N HIS A 138 16.87 9.67 -7.05
CA HIS A 138 16.50 8.44 -6.33
C HIS A 138 17.11 7.20 -6.98
N VAL A 139 17.85 6.44 -6.17
CA VAL A 139 18.38 5.12 -6.55
C VAL A 139 17.43 4.04 -6.04
N PHE A 140 16.90 3.24 -6.97
CA PHE A 140 16.13 2.04 -6.63
C PHE A 140 17.06 0.84 -6.55
N THR A 141 16.98 0.08 -5.47
CA THR A 141 17.70 -1.17 -5.27
C THR A 141 16.71 -2.31 -5.17
N ASN A 142 17.19 -3.56 -5.29
CA ASN A 142 16.35 -4.76 -5.21
C ASN A 142 15.20 -4.78 -6.24
N ILE A 143 15.50 -4.34 -7.47
CA ILE A 143 14.57 -4.40 -8.60
C ILE A 143 15.04 -5.51 -9.54
N ASP A 144 14.20 -6.51 -9.79
CA ASP A 144 14.52 -7.64 -10.68
C ASP A 144 14.23 -7.30 -12.14
N SER A 145 13.24 -6.44 -12.40
CA SER A 145 12.90 -6.00 -13.76
C SER A 145 12.33 -4.59 -13.82
N ALA A 146 12.57 -3.92 -14.93
CA ALA A 146 11.94 -2.66 -15.27
C ALA A 146 11.09 -2.84 -16.53
N VAL A 147 9.85 -2.38 -16.48
CA VAL A 147 8.93 -2.39 -17.61
C VAL A 147 8.63 -0.95 -17.98
N ILE A 148 8.82 -0.64 -19.25
CA ILE A 148 8.43 0.65 -19.82
C ILE A 148 7.10 0.41 -20.53
N ALA A 149 6.06 1.09 -20.05
CA ALA A 149 4.69 0.95 -20.53
C ALA A 149 4.20 2.27 -21.13
#